data_AF-A0A2N0FW33-F1
#
_entry.id   AF-A0A2N0FW33-F1
#
_cell.length_a   1.000
_cell.length_b   1.000
_cell.length_c   1.000
_cell.angle_alpha   90.00
_cell.angle_beta   90.00
_cell.angle_gamma   90.00
#
_symmetry.space_group_name_H-M   'P 1'
#
loop_
_entity.id
_entity.type
_entity.pdbx_description
1 polymer ?
#
loop_
_entity_poly.entity_id
_entity_poly.type
_entity_poly.pdbx_seq_one_letter_code
_entity_poly.pdbx_strand_id
1 'polypeptide(L)'
;MENSTLRGRILMEIENLIAREVPKQKVPQNLENLHVALLKKHYNAADASIDYHRRRVELAIVMDDSDYDPKKVNLCVPTLHTNLWFRNLCDFLKSCIDHDPKSIAFYATLLRSYQGSERNLVN
;
A
#
# COMPACT_ATOMS: atom_id res chain seq x y z
N MET A 1 -26.19 10.65 -1.76
CA MET A 1 -25.55 11.00 -0.47
C MET A 1 -24.86 9.80 0.19
N GLU A 2 -25.30 8.56 -0.01
CA GLU A 2 -24.69 7.38 0.63
C GLU A 2 -23.25 7.07 0.13
N ASN A 3 -22.98 7.23 -1.17
CA ASN A 3 -21.67 6.94 -1.74
C ASN A 3 -20.54 7.87 -1.24
N SER A 4 -20.85 9.14 -0.96
CA SER A 4 -19.88 10.08 -0.38
C SER A 4 -19.54 9.70 1.06
N THR A 5 -20.51 9.18 1.82
CA THR A 5 -20.33 8.75 3.20
C THR A 5 -19.49 7.47 3.28
N LEU A 6 -19.74 6.50 2.40
CA LEU A 6 -18.96 5.27 2.34
C LEU A 6 -17.50 5.53 1.94
N ARG A 7 -17.28 6.36 0.92
CA ARG A 7 -15.92 6.77 0.49
C ARG A 7 -15.16 7.44 1.65
N GLY A 8 -15.81 8.39 2.34
CA GLY A 8 -15.21 9.06 3.49
C GLY A 8 -14.84 8.08 4.61
N ARG A 9 -15.71 7.08 4.86
CA ARG A 9 -15.44 6.05 5.87
C ARG A 9 -14.24 5.17 5.50
N ILE A 10 -14.13 4.73 4.25
CA ILE A 10 -12.99 3.91 3.78
C ILE A 10 -11.68 4.67 3.94
N LEU A 11 -11.65 5.94 3.53
CA LEU A 11 -10.46 6.81 3.68
C LEU A 11 -10.08 6.98 5.16
N MET A 12 -11.07 7.29 6.00
CA MET A 12 -10.83 7.44 7.44
C MET A 12 -10.32 6.14 8.08
N GLU A 13 -10.85 4.98 7.68
CA GLU A 13 -10.41 3.69 8.22
C GLU A 13 -8.97 3.34 7.80
N ILE A 14 -8.59 3.56 6.54
CA ILE A 14 -7.21 3.30 6.09
C ILE A 14 -6.20 4.27 6.73
N GLU A 15 -6.55 5.56 6.84
CA GLU A 15 -5.69 6.54 7.51
C GLU A 15 -5.52 6.26 9.00
N ASN A 16 -6.58 5.81 9.68
CA ASN A 16 -6.52 5.39 11.07
C ASN A 16 -5.67 4.15 11.26
N LEU A 17 -5.74 3.19 10.34
CA LEU A 17 -4.92 1.98 10.39
C LEU A 17 -3.43 2.33 10.24
N ILE A 18 -3.08 3.22 9.30
CA ILE A 18 -1.70 3.74 9.15
C ILE A 18 -1.25 4.47 10.43
N ALA A 19 -2.13 5.23 11.07
CA ALA A 19 -1.77 6.04 12.23
C ALA A 19 -1.56 5.22 13.52
N ARG A 20 -2.26 4.10 13.68
CA ARG A 20 -2.23 3.29 14.91
C ARG A 20 -1.00 2.40 15.01
N GLU A 21 -0.45 2.01 13.87
CA GLU A 21 0.50 0.91 13.77
C GLU A 21 1.91 1.38 13.40
N VAL A 22 2.49 2.29 14.22
CA VAL A 22 3.92 2.66 14.11
C VAL A 22 4.70 1.81 15.10
N PRO A 23 5.37 0.73 14.66
CA PRO A 23 5.94 -0.22 15.58
C PRO A 23 7.16 0.36 16.28
N LYS A 24 7.22 0.19 17.59
CA LYS A 24 8.43 0.43 18.42
C LYS A 24 9.48 -0.68 18.24
N GLN A 25 9.11 -1.77 17.56
CA GLN A 25 9.88 -3.02 17.36
C GLN A 25 9.63 -3.59 15.95
N LYS A 26 9.62 -4.93 15.80
CA LYS A 26 9.37 -5.63 14.53
C LYS A 26 7.94 -5.40 14.03
N VAL A 27 7.80 -5.06 12.76
CA VAL A 27 6.51 -4.85 12.08
C VAL A 27 5.85 -6.23 11.85
N PRO A 28 4.59 -6.43 12.26
CA PRO A 28 3.84 -7.65 11.90
C PRO A 28 3.73 -7.81 10.37
N GLN A 29 3.77 -9.05 9.89
CA GLN A 29 3.80 -9.32 8.43
C GLN A 29 2.56 -8.80 7.70
N ASN A 30 1.38 -8.90 8.30
CA ASN A 30 0.14 -8.40 7.70
C ASN A 30 0.14 -6.87 7.55
N LEU A 31 0.73 -6.16 8.51
CA LEU A 31 0.91 -4.73 8.47
C LEU A 31 1.97 -4.31 7.44
N GLU A 32 3.09 -5.05 7.38
CA GLU A 32 4.09 -4.83 6.33
C GLU A 32 3.49 -5.03 4.93
N ASN A 33 2.70 -6.09 4.74
CA ASN A 33 1.99 -6.35 3.50
C ASN A 33 1.05 -5.19 3.15
N LEU A 34 0.38 -4.60 4.15
CA LEU A 34 -0.47 -3.42 3.95
C LEU A 34 0.35 -2.21 3.48
N HIS A 35 1.47 -1.91 4.15
CA HIS A 35 2.34 -0.80 3.74
C HIS A 35 2.88 -1.00 2.31
N VAL A 36 3.37 -2.20 2.00
CA VAL A 36 3.86 -2.55 0.67
C VAL A 36 2.76 -2.41 -0.39
N ALA A 37 1.54 -2.85 -0.09
CA ALA A 37 0.41 -2.72 -1.01
C ALA A 37 0.04 -1.26 -1.31
N LEU A 38 0.10 -0.37 -0.31
CA LEU A 38 -0.10 1.07 -0.50
C LEU A 38 0.96 1.65 -1.44
N LEU A 39 2.23 1.30 -1.24
CA LEU A 39 3.34 1.78 -2.06
C LEU A 39 3.24 1.30 -3.50
N LYS A 40 2.98 0.00 -3.72
CA LYS A 40 2.80 -0.55 -5.06
C LYS A 40 1.67 0.14 -5.80
N LYS A 41 0.55 0.42 -5.12
CA LYS A 41 -0.60 1.10 -5.71
C LYS A 41 -0.29 2.55 -6.09
N HIS A 42 0.35 3.31 -5.21
CA HIS A 42 0.59 4.74 -5.39
C HIS A 42 1.68 5.02 -6.44
N TYR A 43 2.78 4.29 -6.39
CA TYR A 43 3.91 4.47 -7.32
C TYR A 43 3.81 3.65 -8.59
N ASN A 44 2.72 2.89 -8.79
CA ASN A 44 2.63 1.90 -9.87
C ASN A 44 3.85 0.98 -9.92
N ALA A 45 4.20 0.40 -8.76
CA ALA A 45 5.42 -0.40 -8.62
C ALA A 45 5.13 -1.90 -8.74
N ALA A 46 5.95 -2.59 -9.54
CA ALA A 46 5.95 -4.05 -9.62
C ALA A 46 6.44 -4.67 -8.31
N ASP A 47 7.45 -4.04 -7.71
CA ASP A 47 7.95 -4.42 -6.40
C ASP A 47 8.18 -3.25 -5.45
N ALA A 48 8.05 -3.53 -4.16
CA ALA A 48 8.23 -2.55 -3.09
C ALA A 48 8.65 -3.24 -1.79
N SER A 49 9.62 -2.66 -1.09
CA SER A 49 10.05 -3.09 0.24
C SER A 49 10.30 -1.88 1.14
N ILE A 50 10.23 -2.07 2.46
CA ILE A 50 10.43 -1.00 3.45
C ILE A 50 11.49 -1.43 4.45
N ASP A 51 12.58 -0.69 4.50
CA ASP A 51 13.52 -0.74 5.62
C ASP A 51 13.07 0.27 6.68
N TYR A 52 12.32 -0.24 7.66
CA TYR A 52 11.79 0.57 8.78
C TYR A 52 12.90 1.16 9.66
N HIS A 53 14.05 0.49 9.77
CA HIS A 53 15.17 0.94 10.59
C HIS A 53 15.95 2.07 9.93
N ARG A 54 16.26 1.92 8.64
CA ARG A 54 16.97 2.93 7.84
C ARG A 54 16.05 4.01 7.27
N ARG A 55 14.74 3.84 7.46
CA ARG A 55 13.68 4.71 6.95
C ARG A 55 13.74 4.90 5.44
N ARG A 56 13.84 3.77 4.74
CA ARG A 56 13.94 3.74 3.27
C ARG A 56 12.85 2.86 2.69
N VAL A 57 12.40 3.24 1.50
CA VAL A 57 11.56 2.41 0.65
C VAL A 57 12.30 2.15 -0.65
N GLU A 58 12.37 0.88 -1.02
CA GLU A 58 12.89 0.48 -2.33
C GLU A 58 11.72 0.10 -3.21
N LEU A 59 11.72 0.59 -4.45
CA LEU A 59 10.65 0.43 -5.43
C LEU A 59 11.23 -0.01 -6.76
N ALA A 60 10.47 -0.84 -7.48
CA ALA A 60 10.64 -1.08 -8.91
C ALA A 60 9.41 -0.49 -9.64
N ILE A 61 9.50 0.78 -10.01
CA ILE A 61 8.40 1.55 -10.61
C ILE A 61 8.24 1.15 -12.07
N VAL A 62 7.02 0.79 -12.50
CA VAL A 62 6.75 0.48 -13.91
C VAL A 62 6.83 1.75 -14.73
N MET A 63 7.66 1.74 -15.77
CA MET A 63 7.90 2.89 -16.64
C MET A 63 6.87 3.01 -17.76
N ASP A 64 6.40 1.87 -18.28
CA ASP A 64 5.43 1.81 -19.36
C ASP A 64 4.44 0.66 -19.12
N ASP A 65 3.17 1.01 -18.86
CA ASP A 65 2.09 0.05 -18.67
C ASP A 65 1.65 -0.60 -20.00
N SER A 66 2.04 -0.05 -21.15
CA SER A 66 1.66 -0.60 -22.46
C SER A 66 2.35 -1.93 -22.76
N ASP A 67 3.48 -2.19 -22.11
CA ASP A 67 4.21 -3.46 -22.18
C ASP A 67 3.55 -4.57 -21.33
N TYR A 68 2.54 -4.24 -20.52
CA TYR A 68 1.80 -5.20 -19.72
C TYR A 68 0.59 -5.78 -20.48
N ASP A 69 0.65 -7.07 -20.81
CA ASP A 69 -0.48 -7.83 -21.34
C ASP A 69 -1.05 -8.77 -20.26
N PRO A 70 -2.26 -8.53 -19.74
CA PRO A 70 -2.87 -9.41 -18.73
C PRO A 70 -3.22 -10.81 -19.27
N LYS A 71 -3.17 -11.03 -20.59
CA LYS A 71 -3.46 -12.32 -21.23
C LYS A 71 -2.22 -13.19 -21.41
N LYS A 72 -1.03 -12.70 -21.05
CA LYS A 72 0.24 -13.40 -21.26
C LYS A 72 1.15 -13.27 -20.05
N VAL A 73 2.15 -14.15 -20.00
CA VAL A 73 3.24 -14.04 -19.03
C VAL A 73 4.15 -12.90 -19.48
N ASN A 74 4.13 -11.79 -18.73
CA ASN A 74 5.00 -10.64 -18.98
C ASN A 74 6.40 -10.93 -18.43
N LEU A 75 7.36 -11.23 -19.31
CA LEU A 75 8.72 -11.60 -18.93
C LEU A 75 9.62 -10.40 -18.61
N CYS A 76 9.34 -9.24 -19.20
CA CYS A 76 10.12 -8.02 -19.02
C CYS A 76 9.17 -6.82 -19.12
N VAL A 77 8.82 -6.24 -17.98
CA VAL A 77 8.20 -4.92 -17.91
C VAL A 77 9.30 -3.96 -17.47
N PRO A 78 9.59 -2.88 -18.22
CA PRO A 78 10.67 -1.97 -17.86
C PRO A 78 10.35 -1.28 -16.53
N THR A 79 11.26 -1.44 -15.56
CA THR A 79 11.12 -0.80 -14.24
C THR A 79 12.28 0.14 -13.92
N LEU A 80 11.97 1.25 -13.26
CA LEU A 80 12.96 2.13 -12.62
C LEU A 80 13.14 1.74 -11.15
N HIS A 81 14.34 1.35 -10.78
CA HIS A 81 14.69 1.15 -9.39
C HIS A 81 14.81 2.50 -8.67
N THR A 82 14.09 2.66 -7.56
CA THR A 82 14.07 3.90 -6.77
C THR A 82 14.25 3.58 -5.29
N ASN A 83 15.06 4.38 -4.59
CA ASN A 83 15.24 4.30 -3.14
C ASN A 83 14.87 5.66 -2.52
N LEU A 84 13.74 5.69 -1.80
CA LEU A 84 13.19 6.90 -1.18
C LEU A 84 13.44 6.89 0.32
N TRP A 85 13.92 8.00 0.86
CA TRP A 85 14.03 8.20 2.31
C TRP A 85 12.75 8.87 2.85
N PHE A 86 12.29 8.45 4.03
CA PHE A 86 11.17 9.09 4.72
C PHE A 86 11.55 9.54 6.13
N ARG A 87 11.02 10.71 6.54
CA ARG A 87 11.23 11.23 7.90
C ARG A 87 10.33 10.53 8.92
N ASN A 88 9.05 10.41 8.58
CA ASN A 88 7.98 9.84 9.37
C ASN A 88 7.20 8.87 8.50
N LEU A 89 7.08 7.60 8.93
CA LEU A 89 6.40 6.55 8.18
C LEU A 89 4.90 6.84 8.01
N CYS A 90 4.22 7.31 9.06
CA CYS A 90 2.79 7.58 9.03
C CYS A 90 2.45 8.70 8.03
N ASP A 91 3.18 9.81 8.08
CA ASP A 91 2.98 10.92 7.15
C ASP A 91 3.29 10.51 5.71
N PHE A 92 4.37 9.75 5.53
CA PHE A 92 4.77 9.22 4.22
C PHE A 92 3.70 8.29 3.62
N LEU A 93 3.21 7.31 4.38
CA LEU A 93 2.17 6.39 3.90
C LEU A 93 0.82 7.09 3.67
N LYS A 94 0.46 8.08 4.49
CA LYS A 94 -0.74 8.90 4.25
C LYS A 94 -0.63 9.71 2.96
N SER A 95 0.57 10.17 2.62
CA SER A 95 0.81 10.86 1.34
C SER A 95 0.61 9.95 0.12
N CYS A 96 0.63 8.63 0.31
CA CYS A 96 0.37 7.63 -0.73
C CYS A 96 -1.13 7.30 -0.90
N ILE A 97 -2.04 8.00 -0.20
CA ILE A 97 -3.49 7.75 -0.27
C ILE A 97 -4.14 8.59 -1.37
N ASP A 98 -4.52 7.92 -2.44
CA ASP A 98 -5.18 8.49 -3.60
C ASP A 98 -6.70 8.50 -3.43
N HIS A 99 -7.32 9.58 -3.87
CA HIS A 99 -8.74 9.80 -3.61
C HIS A 99 -9.64 9.31 -4.76
N ASP A 100 -9.09 8.82 -5.87
CA ASP A 100 -9.86 8.39 -7.03
C ASP A 100 -10.69 7.11 -6.77
N PRO A 101 -11.80 6.88 -7.48
CA PRO A 101 -12.68 5.74 -7.23
C PRO A 101 -12.01 4.37 -7.28
N LYS A 102 -10.99 4.17 -8.14
CA LYS A 102 -10.28 2.88 -8.24
C LYS A 102 -9.46 2.63 -6.98
N SER A 103 -8.81 3.67 -6.47
CA SER A 103 -8.03 3.59 -5.23
C SER A 103 -8.94 3.35 -4.01
N ILE A 104 -10.12 3.98 -3.95
CA ILE A 104 -11.09 3.69 -2.87
C ILE A 104 -11.52 2.21 -2.86
N ALA A 105 -11.83 1.63 -4.02
CA ALA A 105 -12.19 0.22 -4.11
C ALA A 105 -11.03 -0.70 -3.70
N PHE A 106 -9.80 -0.33 -4.06
CA PHE A 106 -8.59 -1.02 -3.62
C PHE A 106 -8.45 -0.98 -2.08
N TYR A 107 -8.58 0.19 -1.45
CA TYR A 107 -8.47 0.32 0.01
C TYR A 107 -9.55 -0.47 0.76
N ALA A 108 -10.79 -0.51 0.25
CA ALA A 108 -11.84 -1.35 0.83
C ALA A 108 -11.44 -2.84 0.82
N THR A 109 -10.81 -3.30 -0.25
CA THR A 109 -10.31 -4.68 -0.36
C THR A 109 -9.13 -4.94 0.58
N LEU A 110 -8.21 -3.97 0.70
CA LEU A 110 -7.05 -4.03 1.57
C LEU A 110 -7.47 -4.08 3.05
N LEU A 111 -8.40 -3.23 3.47
CA LEU A 111 -8.96 -3.22 4.83
C LEU A 111 -9.61 -4.56 5.17
N ARG A 112 -10.41 -5.13 4.25
CA ARG A 112 -11.04 -6.44 4.46
C ARG A 112 -10.01 -7.55 4.60
N SER A 113 -8.95 -7.53 3.79
CA SER A 113 -7.85 -8.51 3.86
C SER A 113 -7.12 -8.43 5.20
N TYR A 114 -6.78 -7.22 5.63
CA TYR A 114 -6.11 -6.97 6.91
C TYR A 114 -6.95 -7.48 8.09
N GLN A 115 -8.23 -7.10 8.17
CA GLN A 115 -9.14 -7.55 9.22
C GLN A 115 -9.37 -9.07 9.20
N GLY A 116 -9.38 -9.69 8.02
CA GLY A 116 -9.47 -11.15 7.88
C GLY A 116 -8.23 -11.86 8.41
N SER A 117 -7.04 -11.30 8.19
CA SER A 117 -5.78 -11.85 8.72
C SER A 117 -5.68 -11.75 10.25
N GLU A 118 -6.15 -10.65 10.83
CA GLU A 118 -6.23 -10.46 12.30
C GLU A 118 -7.10 -11.53 12.96
N ARG A 119 -8.24 -11.89 12.37
CA ARG A 119 -9.14 -12.93 12.91
C ARG A 119 -8.51 -14.32 12.94
N ASN A 120 -7.51 -14.60 12.10
CA ASN A 120 -6.83 -15.89 12.08
C ASN A 120 -5.69 -15.98 13.11
N LEU A 121 -5.30 -14.86 13.74
CA LEU A 121 -4.25 -14.83 14.78
C LEU A 121 -4.82 -14.97 16.21
N VAL A 122 -6.15 -14.93 16.38
CA VAL A 122 -6.85 -14.99 17.67
C VAL A 122 -7.59 -16.34 17.86
N ASN A 123 -7.28 -17.35 17.06
CA ASN A 123 -7.81 -18.72 17.19
C ASN A 123 -6.69 -19.73 17.40
#